data_AF-A0A851DF67-F1
#
_entry.id   AF-A0A851DF67-F1
#
_cell.length_a   1.000
_cell.length_b   1.000
_cell.length_c   1.000
_cell.angle_alpha   90.00
_cell.angle_beta   90.00
_cell.angle_gamma   90.00
#
_symmetry.space_group_name_H-M   'P 1'
#
loop_
_entity.id
_entity.type
_entity.pdbx_description
1 polymer ?
#
loop_
_entity_poly.entity_id
_entity_poly.type
_entity_poly.pdbx_seq_one_letter_code
_entity_poly.pdbx_strand_id
1 'polypeptide(L)'
;MLSLTCPTQLRRLEETLRRSLPLALPVLGTVVTVARGDLPAYEVLVDSWPDFGVVLTRLRPEENKDPKDFYANQLTLFYRDEAAWRALLGGTEVLGWTQAFQIHGMQDGMYEAMREAADAKGLRLE
;
A
#
# COMPACT_ATOMS: atom_id res chain seq x y z
N MET A 1 -9.37 1.01 6.08
CA MET A 1 -8.76 -0.23 5.57
C MET A 1 -8.71 -1.26 6.68
N LEU A 2 -8.67 -2.55 6.33
CA LEU A 2 -8.55 -3.69 7.23
C LEU A 2 -7.10 -4.17 7.25
N SER A 3 -6.54 -4.43 8.43
CA SER A 3 -5.21 -5.04 8.57
C SER A 3 -5.32 -6.57 8.55
N LEU A 4 -4.60 -7.21 7.63
CA LEU A 4 -4.54 -8.67 7.51
C LEU A 4 -3.38 -9.22 8.33
N THR A 5 -3.69 -9.86 9.44
CA THR A 5 -2.70 -10.52 10.31
C THR A 5 -2.87 -12.04 10.37
N CYS A 6 -4.02 -12.55 9.93
CA CYS A 6 -4.31 -13.98 9.97
C CYS A 6 -3.47 -14.73 8.92
N PRO A 7 -2.69 -15.78 9.31
CA PRO A 7 -1.83 -16.51 8.38
C PRO A 7 -2.56 -17.12 7.17
N THR A 8 -3.80 -17.57 7.35
CA THR A 8 -4.60 -18.14 6.24
C THR A 8 -5.08 -17.06 5.27
N GLN A 9 -5.40 -15.86 5.77
CA GLN A 9 -5.75 -14.72 4.92
C GLN A 9 -4.54 -14.22 4.13
N LEU A 10 -3.38 -14.09 4.80
CA LEU A 10 -2.14 -13.68 4.16
C LEU A 10 -1.70 -14.67 3.05
N ARG A 11 -1.83 -15.99 3.29
CA ARG A 11 -1.57 -17.01 2.26
C ARG A 11 -2.51 -16.87 1.06
N ARG A 12 -3.80 -16.65 1.29
CA ARG A 12 -4.79 -16.47 0.21
C ARG A 12 -4.53 -15.18 -0.58
N LEU A 13 -4.11 -14.12 0.09
CA LEU A 13 -3.69 -12.88 -0.55
C LEU A 13 -2.45 -13.13 -1.43
N GLU A 14 -1.43 -13.81 -0.89
CA GLU A 14 -0.22 -14.19 -1.64
C GLU A 14 -0.55 -14.94 -2.93
N GLU A 15 -1.40 -15.98 -2.86
CA GLU A 15 -1.85 -16.74 -4.03
C GLU A 15 -2.57 -15.88 -5.07
N THR A 16 -3.35 -14.90 -4.62
CA THR A 16 -4.07 -13.96 -5.48
C THR A 16 -3.09 -13.01 -6.18
N LEU A 17 -2.12 -12.47 -5.44
CA LEU A 17 -1.09 -11.56 -5.97
C LEU A 17 -0.17 -12.27 -6.97
N ARG A 18 0.19 -13.54 -6.73
CA ARG A 18 0.99 -14.35 -7.67
C ARG A 18 0.34 -14.46 -9.05
N ARG A 19 -0.99 -14.49 -9.12
CA ARG A 19 -1.74 -14.53 -10.40
C ARG A 19 -1.73 -13.19 -11.14
N SER A 20 -1.34 -12.12 -10.47
CA SER A 20 -1.35 -10.74 -10.98
C SER A 20 0.08 -10.23 -11.27
N LEU A 21 1.06 -11.12 -11.34
CA LEU A 21 2.42 -10.77 -11.75
C LEU A 21 2.46 -10.42 -13.25
N PRO A 22 3.31 -9.46 -13.67
CA PRO A 22 4.33 -8.78 -12.85
C PRO A 22 3.79 -7.62 -12.01
N LEU A 23 2.56 -7.14 -12.23
CA LEU A 23 2.04 -5.91 -11.63
C LEU A 23 2.02 -5.93 -10.09
N ALA A 24 1.71 -7.09 -9.50
CA ALA A 24 1.68 -7.25 -8.05
C ALA A 24 3.06 -7.45 -7.40
N LEU A 25 4.16 -7.43 -8.15
CA LEU A 25 5.49 -7.79 -7.65
C LEU A 25 5.93 -6.95 -6.43
N PRO A 26 5.77 -5.62 -6.40
CA PRO A 26 6.17 -4.81 -5.25
C PRO A 26 5.48 -5.23 -3.95
N VAL A 27 4.17 -5.45 -4.00
CA VAL A 27 3.36 -5.86 -2.85
C VAL A 27 3.62 -7.29 -2.45
N LEU A 28 3.73 -8.19 -3.43
CA LEU A 28 3.89 -9.63 -3.17
C LEU A 28 5.13 -9.88 -2.31
N GLY A 29 6.25 -9.19 -2.58
CA GLY A 29 7.49 -9.33 -1.80
C GLY A 29 7.28 -9.03 -0.32
N THR A 30 6.60 -7.92 -0.01
CA THR A 30 6.31 -7.53 1.38
C THR A 30 5.31 -8.48 2.03
N VAL A 31 4.24 -8.87 1.33
CA VAL A 31 3.22 -9.80 1.87
C VAL A 31 3.82 -11.15 2.23
N VAL A 32 4.68 -11.72 1.37
CA VAL A 32 5.36 -13.00 1.65
C VAL A 32 6.25 -12.90 2.89
N THR A 33 6.98 -11.79 3.02
CA THR A 33 7.90 -11.56 4.15
C THR A 33 7.13 -11.35 5.47
N VAL A 34 6.03 -10.60 5.45
CA VAL A 34 5.13 -10.44 6.60
C VAL A 34 4.47 -11.77 6.98
N ALA A 35 4.01 -12.56 6.00
CA ALA A 35 3.38 -13.87 6.24
C ALA A 35 4.34 -14.89 6.89
N ARG A 36 5.66 -14.72 6.70
CA ARG A 36 6.70 -15.52 7.37
C ARG A 36 7.06 -15.02 8.77
N GLY A 37 6.64 -13.81 9.13
CA GLY A 37 7.00 -13.17 10.40
C GLY A 37 8.32 -12.38 10.37
N ASP A 38 8.92 -12.20 9.20
CA ASP A 38 10.25 -11.60 9.04
C ASP A 38 10.23 -10.05 9.05
N LEU A 39 9.06 -9.43 8.88
CA LEU A 39 8.86 -7.97 8.93
C LEU A 39 7.71 -7.58 9.90
N PRO A 40 7.91 -7.69 11.22
CA PRO A 40 6.87 -7.41 12.20
C PRO A 40 6.46 -5.92 12.27
N ALA A 41 7.35 -5.02 11.84
CA ALA A 41 7.10 -3.58 11.79
C ALA A 41 6.24 -3.16 10.59
N TYR A 42 6.02 -4.05 9.62
CA TYR A 42 5.17 -3.78 8.45
C TYR A 42 3.73 -4.24 8.71
N GLU A 43 2.80 -3.60 8.03
CA GLU A 43 1.41 -4.00 7.96
C GLU A 43 0.95 -4.23 6.52
N VAL A 44 -0.01 -5.16 6.37
CA VAL A 44 -0.68 -5.46 5.11
C VAL A 44 -2.13 -5.01 5.24
N LEU A 45 -2.50 -4.00 4.46
CA LEU A 45 -3.79 -3.34 4.51
C LEU A 45 -4.59 -3.64 3.24
N VAL A 46 -5.88 -3.91 3.39
CA VAL A 46 -6.84 -4.06 2.29
C VAL A 46 -8.06 -3.19 2.49
N ASP A 47 -8.74 -2.80 1.42
CA ASP A 47 -9.97 -1.99 1.49
C ASP A 47 -11.16 -2.85 1.91
N SER A 48 -11.22 -4.09 1.42
CA SER A 48 -12.21 -5.10 1.78
C SER A 48 -11.57 -6.50 1.80
N TRP A 49 -12.26 -7.48 2.37
CA TRP A 49 -11.81 -8.88 2.38
C TRP A 49 -13.01 -9.83 2.30
N PRO A 50 -12.96 -10.91 1.49
CA PRO A 50 -11.83 -11.38 0.67
C PRO A 50 -11.68 -10.68 -0.69
N ASP A 51 -12.68 -9.93 -1.15
CA ASP A 51 -12.74 -9.35 -2.49
C ASP A 51 -12.18 -7.92 -2.55
N PHE A 52 -10.93 -7.76 -2.11
CA PHE A 52 -10.23 -6.46 -2.05
C PHE A 52 -10.14 -5.75 -3.41
N GLY A 53 -10.40 -4.46 -3.46
CA GLY A 53 -10.06 -3.59 -4.59
C GLY A 53 -8.61 -3.12 -4.53
N VAL A 54 -8.06 -2.93 -3.33
CA VAL A 54 -6.70 -2.41 -3.10
C VAL A 54 -6.00 -3.17 -1.99
N VAL A 55 -4.72 -3.46 -2.18
CA VAL A 55 -3.79 -3.85 -1.14
C VAL A 55 -2.63 -2.87 -1.06
N LEU A 56 -2.31 -2.48 0.16
CA LEU A 56 -1.23 -1.57 0.50
C LEU A 56 -0.37 -2.24 1.57
N THR A 57 0.95 -2.17 1.44
CA THR A 57 1.86 -2.49 2.53
C THR A 57 2.67 -1.28 2.90
N ARG A 58 2.92 -1.07 4.19
CA ARG A 58 3.77 0.01 4.67
C ARG A 58 4.41 -0.35 6.00
N LEU A 59 5.43 0.42 6.37
CA LEU A 59 5.87 0.48 7.75
C LEU A 59 4.71 1.02 8.62
N ARG A 60 4.49 0.42 9.79
CA ARG A 60 3.48 0.94 10.73
C ARG A 60 3.81 2.40 11.08
N PRO A 61 2.82 3.31 11.12
CA PRO A 61 3.07 4.73 11.40
C PRO A 61 3.85 4.98 12.69
N GLU A 62 3.69 4.12 13.71
CA GLU A 62 4.38 4.24 15.01
C GLU A 62 5.87 3.89 14.94
N GLU A 63 6.28 3.13 13.92
CA GLU A 63 7.67 2.72 13.71
C GLU A 63 8.46 3.77 12.92
N ASN A 64 7.78 4.69 12.22
CA ASN A 64 8.43 5.81 11.55
C ASN A 64 8.78 6.93 12.55
N LYS A 65 10.07 7.05 12.89
CA LYS A 65 10.57 8.03 13.88
C LYS A 65 10.87 9.41 13.29
N ASP A 66 11.08 9.51 11.98
CA ASP A 66 11.35 10.77 11.31
C ASP A 66 10.26 11.04 10.25
N PRO A 67 9.37 12.02 10.46
CA PRO A 67 8.30 12.32 9.51
C PRO A 67 8.80 12.82 8.14
N LYS A 68 10.10 13.15 8.00
CA LYS A 68 10.73 13.55 6.74
C LYS A 68 11.46 12.41 6.03
N ASP A 69 11.64 11.27 6.68
CA ASP A 69 12.32 10.11 6.10
C ASP A 69 11.36 9.33 5.19
N PHE A 70 11.22 9.82 3.95
CA PHE A 70 10.44 9.15 2.93
C PHE A 70 11.04 7.81 2.49
N TYR A 71 12.32 7.57 2.75
CA TYR A 71 13.01 6.34 2.36
C TYR A 71 12.62 5.19 3.30
N ALA A 72 12.55 5.47 4.60
CA ALA A 72 12.01 4.54 5.58
C ALA A 72 10.48 4.36 5.42
N ASN A 73 9.75 5.41 5.05
CA ASN A 73 8.31 5.38 4.86
C ASN A 73 7.92 4.93 3.45
N GLN A 74 8.28 3.71 3.09
CA GLN A 74 7.98 3.12 1.79
C GLN A 74 6.64 2.37 1.82
N LEU A 75 5.75 2.77 0.91
CA LEU A 75 4.48 2.13 0.62
C LEU A 75 4.62 1.28 -0.63
N THR A 76 4.05 0.08 -0.64
CA THR A 76 3.87 -0.68 -1.89
C THR A 76 2.39 -0.95 -2.12
N LEU A 77 1.95 -0.81 -3.37
CA LEU A 77 0.53 -0.79 -3.72
C LEU A 77 0.23 -1.74 -4.89
N PHE A 78 -0.89 -2.44 -4.78
CA PHE A 78 -1.51 -3.17 -5.88
C PHE A 78 -3.03 -2.96 -5.81
N TYR A 79 -3.66 -2.61 -6.92
CA TYR A 79 -5.10 -2.39 -7.01
C TYR A 79 -5.68 -3.14 -8.21
N ARG A 80 -6.89 -3.67 -8.00
CA ARG A 80 -7.75 -4.33 -8.99
C ARG A 80 -8.90 -3.43 -9.42
N ASP A 81 -9.19 -2.41 -8.62
CA ASP A 81 -10.27 -1.44 -8.83
C ASP A 81 -9.69 -0.02 -8.72
N GLU A 82 -9.70 0.71 -9.84
CA GLU A 82 -9.22 2.09 -9.90
C GLU A 82 -10.08 3.02 -9.04
N ALA A 83 -11.39 2.77 -8.94
CA ALA A 83 -12.28 3.58 -8.10
C ALA A 83 -11.92 3.42 -6.62
N ALA A 84 -11.61 2.19 -6.19
CA ALA A 84 -11.14 1.93 -4.83
C ALA A 84 -9.77 2.60 -4.55
N TRP A 85 -8.87 2.60 -5.55
CA TRP A 85 -7.60 3.32 -5.46
C TRP A 85 -7.81 4.84 -5.33
N ARG A 86 -8.64 5.44 -6.19
CA ARG A 86 -8.97 6.88 -6.13
C ARG A 86 -9.68 7.26 -4.82
N ALA A 87 -10.55 6.39 -4.30
CA ALA A 87 -11.17 6.59 -2.99
C ALA A 87 -10.12 6.59 -1.86
N LEU A 88 -9.13 5.69 -1.91
CA LEU A 88 -8.03 5.64 -0.96
C LEU A 88 -7.20 6.93 -0.96
N LEU A 89 -6.89 7.46 -2.16
CA LEU A 89 -6.20 8.73 -2.34
C LEU A 89 -6.95 9.94 -1.76
N GLY A 90 -8.28 9.91 -1.84
CA GLY A 90 -9.13 10.94 -1.25
C GLY A 90 -9.03 11.02 0.28
N GLY A 91 -8.82 9.88 0.93
CA GLY A 91 -8.68 9.77 2.39
C GLY A 91 -7.44 10.46 2.96
N THR A 92 -7.42 10.71 4.28
CA THR A 92 -6.34 11.40 4.98
C THR A 92 -5.42 10.48 5.78
N GLU A 93 -5.91 9.35 6.27
CA GLU A 93 -5.21 8.55 7.29
C GLU A 93 -4.34 7.43 6.72
N VAL A 94 -4.77 6.78 5.63
CA VAL A 94 -4.15 5.51 5.21
C VAL A 94 -2.85 5.69 4.44
N LEU A 95 -2.70 6.77 3.67
CA LEU A 95 -1.44 7.07 3.00
C LEU A 95 -0.49 7.90 3.86
N GLY A 96 -0.97 8.45 4.98
CA GLY A 96 -0.14 9.26 5.86
C GLY A 96 0.32 10.56 5.21
N TRP A 97 -0.60 11.31 4.57
CA TRP A 97 -0.31 12.58 3.88
C TRP A 97 0.37 13.67 4.73
N THR A 98 0.43 13.47 6.05
CA THR A 98 1.12 14.34 7.00
C THR A 98 2.62 14.05 7.14
N GLN A 99 3.11 12.96 6.55
CA GLN A 99 4.50 12.54 6.54
C GLN A 99 5.01 12.40 5.11
N ALA A 100 6.32 12.54 4.90
CA ALA A 100 6.94 12.22 3.63
C ALA A 100 6.95 10.70 3.42
N PHE A 101 6.65 10.23 2.21
CA PHE A 101 6.62 8.81 1.88
C PHE A 101 6.94 8.57 0.40
N GLN A 102 7.37 7.35 0.08
CA GLN A 102 7.49 6.84 -1.29
C GLN A 102 6.42 5.80 -1.55
N ILE A 103 5.85 5.79 -2.76
CA ILE A 103 4.88 4.77 -3.16
C ILE A 103 5.38 4.00 -4.38
N HIS A 104 5.41 2.68 -4.27
CA HIS A 104 5.83 1.76 -5.33
C HIS A 104 4.65 0.91 -5.80
N GLY A 105 4.34 1.00 -7.07
CA GLY A 105 3.32 0.21 -7.75
C GLY A 105 3.64 0.17 -9.25
N MET A 106 3.10 -0.83 -9.95
CA MET A 106 3.41 -1.06 -11.36
C MET A 106 2.22 -0.82 -12.29
N GLN A 107 1.07 -0.43 -11.75
CA GLN A 107 -0.14 -0.22 -12.55
C GLN A 107 -0.09 1.12 -13.27
N ASP A 108 -0.53 1.10 -14.53
CA ASP A 108 -0.67 2.29 -15.36
C ASP A 108 -1.60 3.32 -14.69
N GLY A 109 -1.37 4.61 -14.93
CA GLY A 109 -2.19 5.69 -14.37
C GLY A 109 -1.97 5.96 -12.88
N MET A 110 -1.14 5.18 -12.18
CA MET A 110 -0.88 5.39 -10.75
C MET A 110 -0.22 6.75 -10.49
N TYR A 111 0.71 7.17 -11.35
CA TYR A 111 1.39 8.46 -11.22
C TYR A 111 0.42 9.63 -11.40
N GLU A 112 -0.42 9.57 -12.44
CA GLU A 112 -1.42 10.61 -12.72
C GLU A 112 -2.42 10.72 -11.58
N ALA A 113 -2.94 9.60 -11.07
CA ALA A 113 -3.85 9.58 -9.93
C ALA A 113 -3.20 10.13 -8.65
N MET A 114 -1.94 9.76 -8.37
CA MET A 114 -1.17 10.35 -7.25
C MET A 114 -1.00 11.86 -7.43
N ARG A 115 -0.69 12.32 -8.65
CA ARG A 115 -0.51 13.74 -8.97
C ARG A 115 -1.77 14.54 -8.75
N GLU A 116 -2.90 14.07 -9.29
CA GLU A 116 -4.20 14.70 -9.06
C GLU A 116 -4.53 14.77 -7.56
N ALA A 117 -4.27 13.70 -6.81
CA ALA A 117 -4.51 13.66 -5.37
C ALA A 117 -3.60 14.60 -4.57
N ALA A 118 -2.32 14.69 -4.94
CA ALA A 118 -1.35 15.60 -4.32
C ALA A 118 -1.72 17.07 -4.60
N ASP A 119 -2.03 17.40 -5.86
CA ASP A 119 -2.46 18.74 -6.29
C ASP A 119 -3.72 19.17 -5.53
N ALA A 120 -4.71 18.28 -5.40
CA ALA A 120 -5.94 18.53 -4.64
C ALA A 120 -5.68 18.79 -3.13
N LYS A 121 -4.54 18.33 -2.61
CA LYS A 121 -4.10 18.54 -1.22
C LYS A 121 -3.07 19.67 -1.09
N GLY A 122 -2.72 20.36 -2.18
CA GLY A 122 -1.69 21.40 -2.19
C GLY A 122 -0.28 20.88 -1.90
N LEU A 123 -0.03 19.60 -2.15
CA LEU A 123 1.25 18.94 -1.94
C LEU A 123 2.04 18.87 -3.25
N ARG A 124 3.37 18.86 -3.16
CA ARG A 124 4.26 18.68 -4.32
C ARG A 124 4.75 17.23 -4.34
N LEU A 125 4.62 16.58 -5.49
CA LEU A 125 5.34 15.34 -5.81
C LEU A 125 6.74 15.69 -6.32
N GLU A 126 7.72 14.91 -5.88
CA GLU A 126 9.12 15.02 -6.27
C GLU A 126 9.56 13.82 -7.10
#